data_AF-X1SX49-F1
#
_entry.id   AF-X1SX49-F1
#
_cell.length_a   1.000
_cell.length_b   1.000
_cell.length_c   1.000
_cell.angle_alpha   90.00
_cell.angle_beta   90.00
_cell.angle_gamma   90.00
#
_symmetry.space_group_name_H-M   'P 1'
#
loop_
_entity.id
_entity.type
_entity.pdbx_description
1 polymer ?
#
loop_
_entity_poly.entity_id
_entity_poly.type
_entity_poly.pdbx_seq_one_letter_code
_entity_poly.pdbx_strand_id
1 'polypeptide(L)'
;AVGGTAIREAPRTGIIFAELSDVGVIKLKALGCLVASIQNTKAAVTIPTPLVGEAIYTPQALIYAAGIEEVRGLLRPPLYGEGMAIAVIGTGIRSTHEQISGHVVYSKNFTSSKMEDTFDHDSGVASIILSVAPLCNLLDFKVLDENGEGTEEEVILALEECMRLYDEGSPYRPCAINLSLGAPDTGDPSSPLRVACRAAALERGIWIGASAGNGGPIQGTITSPAC
;
A
#
# COMPACT_ATOMS: atom_id res chain seq x y z
N ALA A 1 21.37 24.02 12.49
CA ALA A 1 21.16 23.19 11.29
C ALA A 1 22.03 21.94 11.41
N VAL A 2 21.43 20.74 11.29
CA VAL A 2 22.16 19.45 11.35
C VAL A 2 22.76 19.04 9.99
N GLY A 3 22.51 19.81 8.94
CA GLY A 3 23.15 19.65 7.63
C GLY A 3 22.49 18.63 6.70
N GLY A 4 21.20 18.33 6.89
CA GLY A 4 20.47 17.42 6.00
C GLY A 4 20.11 18.03 4.65
N THR A 5 20.08 17.20 3.62
CA THR A 5 19.67 17.55 2.24
C THR A 5 18.45 16.73 1.82
N ALA A 6 17.88 17.04 0.64
CA ALA A 6 16.72 16.33 0.06
C ALA A 6 15.54 16.19 1.05
N ILE A 7 15.22 17.27 1.77
CA ILE A 7 14.22 17.23 2.83
C ILE A 7 12.82 17.04 2.24
N ARG A 8 12.11 16.02 2.73
CA ARG A 8 10.69 15.76 2.43
C ARG A 8 9.93 15.57 3.73
N GLU A 9 8.73 16.11 3.81
CA GLU A 9 7.94 16.14 5.04
C GLU A 9 6.64 15.36 4.86
N ALA A 10 6.29 14.58 5.88
CA ALA A 10 5.01 13.88 6.01
C ALA A 10 4.28 14.42 7.26
N PRO A 11 3.68 15.62 7.18
CA PRO A 11 3.21 16.35 8.35
C PRO A 11 2.11 15.63 9.14
N ARG A 12 1.30 14.76 8.52
CA ARG A 12 0.25 14.00 9.24
C ARG A 12 0.80 12.87 10.07
N THR A 13 1.98 12.37 9.72
CA THR A 13 2.72 11.38 10.52
C THR A 13 3.75 12.01 11.45
N GLY A 14 4.11 13.29 11.22
CA GLY A 14 5.20 13.97 11.91
C GLY A 14 6.59 13.47 11.50
N ILE A 15 6.70 12.74 10.38
CA ILE A 15 7.96 12.17 9.87
C ILE A 15 8.63 13.18 8.92
N ILE A 16 9.95 13.31 9.05
CA ILE A 16 10.79 14.10 8.15
C ILE A 16 11.84 13.17 7.54
N PHE A 17 11.89 13.13 6.22
CA PHE A 17 12.92 12.45 5.44
C PHE A 17 14.01 13.44 5.09
N ALA A 18 15.27 13.01 5.22
CA ALA A 18 16.43 13.78 4.83
C ALA A 18 17.62 12.87 4.59
N GLU A 19 18.47 13.23 3.63
CA GLU A 19 19.81 12.67 3.50
C GLU A 19 20.70 13.26 4.59
N LEU A 20 21.35 12.40 5.37
CA LEU A 20 22.14 12.79 6.54
C LEU A 20 23.52 12.14 6.52
N SER A 21 24.53 12.89 6.96
CA SER A 21 25.82 12.33 7.36
C SER A 21 25.71 11.65 8.74
N ASP A 22 26.65 10.75 9.05
CA ASP A 22 26.73 10.11 10.37
C ASP A 22 26.78 11.13 11.52
N VAL A 23 27.48 12.24 11.31
CA VAL A 23 27.56 13.37 12.27
C VAL A 23 26.18 14.03 12.44
N GLY A 24 25.41 14.17 11.36
CA GLY A 24 24.04 14.67 11.39
C GLY A 24 23.11 13.76 12.20
N VAL A 25 23.21 12.44 12.00
CA VAL A 25 22.45 11.44 12.75
C VAL A 25 22.76 11.53 14.25
N ILE A 26 24.05 11.61 14.63
CA ILE A 26 24.45 11.74 16.04
C ILE A 26 23.90 13.02 16.67
N LYS A 27 23.96 14.15 15.95
CA LYS A 27 23.42 15.42 16.45
C LYS A 27 21.92 15.36 16.67
N LEU A 28 21.15 14.75 15.75
CA LEU A 28 19.71 14.59 15.91
C LEU A 28 19.36 13.68 17.09
N LYS A 29 20.05 12.55 17.24
CA LYS A 29 19.86 11.65 18.39
C LYS A 29 20.19 12.36 19.71
N ALA A 30 21.23 13.20 19.75
CA ALA A 30 21.59 14.00 20.92
C ALA A 30 20.53 15.07 21.28
N LEU A 31 19.73 15.51 20.31
CA LEU A 31 18.59 16.40 20.52
C LEU A 31 17.32 15.64 20.95
N GLY A 32 17.39 14.31 21.10
CA GLY A 32 16.26 13.47 21.48
C GLY A 32 15.37 13.05 20.30
N CYS A 33 15.78 13.31 19.06
CA CYS A 33 15.03 12.86 17.88
C CYS A 33 15.20 11.35 17.68
N LEU A 34 14.11 10.67 17.34
CA LEU A 34 14.16 9.32 16.80
C LEU A 34 14.66 9.38 15.34
N VAL A 35 15.69 8.60 15.02
CA VAL A 35 16.26 8.55 13.68
C VAL A 35 16.39 7.09 13.25
N ALA A 36 15.70 6.74 12.17
CA ALA A 36 15.71 5.42 11.55
C ALA A 36 16.25 5.51 10.12
N SER A 37 16.89 4.44 9.65
CA SER A 37 17.25 4.31 8.23
C SER A 37 16.05 3.83 7.43
N ILE A 38 15.88 4.40 6.24
CA ILE A 38 14.86 3.98 5.28
C ILE A 38 15.22 2.57 4.78
N GLN A 39 14.26 1.64 4.82
CA GLN A 39 14.42 0.32 4.22
C GLN A 39 13.92 0.30 2.76
N ASN A 40 14.46 -0.64 1.99
CA ASN A 40 13.88 -0.98 0.69
C ASN A 40 12.63 -1.83 0.90
N THR A 41 11.60 -1.54 0.11
CA THR A 41 10.39 -2.35 0.02
C THR A 41 10.31 -3.04 -1.34
N LYS A 42 9.61 -4.18 -1.37
CA LYS A 42 9.36 -4.92 -2.61
C LYS A 42 7.90 -5.36 -2.67
N ALA A 43 7.39 -5.51 -3.89
CA ALA A 43 6.13 -6.19 -4.11
C ALA A 43 6.18 -7.60 -3.48
N ALA A 44 5.09 -8.04 -2.85
CA ALA A 44 5.00 -9.35 -2.21
C ALA A 44 4.81 -10.49 -3.23
N VAL A 45 5.67 -10.50 -4.26
CA VAL A 45 5.66 -11.48 -5.35
C VAL A 45 6.94 -12.28 -5.27
N THR A 46 6.80 -13.56 -4.94
CA THR A 46 7.74 -14.54 -5.49
C THR A 46 7.19 -14.84 -6.87
N ILE A 47 7.91 -14.54 -7.96
CA ILE A 47 7.42 -14.88 -9.31
C ILE A 47 7.13 -16.37 -9.28
N PRO A 48 5.85 -16.81 -9.31
CA PRO A 48 5.58 -18.22 -9.31
C PRO A 48 6.19 -18.77 -10.58
N THR A 49 6.97 -19.86 -10.49
CA THR A 49 7.29 -20.64 -11.70
C THR A 49 5.94 -20.92 -12.36
N PRO A 50 5.68 -20.43 -13.59
CA PRO A 50 4.38 -20.60 -14.20
C PRO A 50 4.07 -22.10 -14.23
N LEU A 51 3.08 -22.52 -13.45
CA LEU A 51 2.54 -23.85 -13.59
C LEU A 51 1.92 -23.87 -14.99
N VAL A 52 2.43 -24.72 -15.87
CA VAL A 52 1.82 -24.95 -17.18
C VAL A 52 0.46 -25.59 -16.90
N GLY A 53 -0.59 -24.77 -16.92
CA GLY A 53 -1.96 -25.17 -16.65
C GLY A 53 -2.89 -24.00 -16.92
N GLU A 54 -4.04 -24.29 -17.53
CA GLU A 54 -5.09 -23.28 -17.67
C GLU A 54 -5.65 -22.96 -16.27
N ALA A 55 -5.87 -21.67 -15.99
CA ALA A 55 -6.58 -21.26 -14.80
C ALA A 55 -7.98 -21.90 -14.82
N ILE A 56 -8.23 -22.83 -13.88
CA ILE A 56 -9.50 -23.57 -13.81
C ILE A 56 -10.65 -22.65 -13.38
N TYR A 57 -10.35 -21.61 -12.61
CA TYR A 57 -11.33 -20.68 -12.05
C TYR A 57 -10.90 -19.23 -12.28
N THR A 58 -11.85 -18.38 -12.67
CA THR A 58 -11.67 -16.93 -12.68
C THR A 58 -11.75 -16.38 -11.25
N PRO A 59 -11.23 -15.18 -10.95
CA PRO A 59 -11.46 -14.51 -9.67
C PRO A 59 -12.94 -14.48 -9.28
N GLN A 60 -13.83 -14.18 -10.22
CA GLN A 60 -15.29 -14.21 -10.03
C GLN A 60 -15.80 -15.60 -9.59
N ALA A 61 -15.29 -16.68 -10.20
CA ALA A 61 -15.67 -18.05 -9.82
C ALA A 61 -15.21 -18.39 -8.39
N LEU A 62 -14.06 -17.87 -7.96
CA LEU A 62 -13.59 -18.02 -6.58
C LEU A 62 -14.46 -17.25 -5.59
N ILE A 63 -14.90 -16.03 -5.92
CA ILE A 63 -15.84 -15.25 -5.09
C ILE A 63 -17.14 -16.02 -4.86
N TYR A 64 -17.69 -16.62 -5.92
CA TYR A 64 -18.88 -17.46 -5.82
C TYR A 64 -18.62 -18.71 -4.96
N ALA A 65 -17.52 -19.43 -5.22
CA ALA A 65 -17.18 -20.63 -4.46
C ALA A 65 -16.88 -20.35 -2.98
N ALA A 66 -16.37 -19.15 -2.66
CA ALA A 66 -16.11 -18.70 -1.29
C ALA A 66 -17.37 -18.24 -0.54
N GLY A 67 -18.54 -18.22 -1.18
CA GLY A 67 -19.80 -17.84 -0.57
C GLY A 67 -19.96 -16.34 -0.30
N ILE A 68 -19.20 -15.49 -1.00
CA ILE A 68 -19.18 -14.05 -0.75
C ILE A 68 -20.51 -13.41 -1.15
N GLU A 69 -21.19 -13.90 -2.19
CA GLU A 69 -22.51 -13.38 -2.60
C GLU A 69 -23.57 -13.64 -1.51
N GLU A 70 -23.53 -14.81 -0.87
CA GLU A 70 -24.41 -15.15 0.25
C GLU A 70 -24.16 -14.22 1.43
N VAL A 71 -22.88 -13.93 1.74
CA VAL A 71 -22.51 -12.97 2.80
C VAL A 71 -23.03 -11.57 2.47
N ARG A 72 -22.90 -11.09 1.22
CA ARG A 72 -23.47 -9.80 0.80
C ARG A 72 -24.98 -9.77 0.97
N GLY A 73 -25.66 -10.87 0.64
CA GLY A 73 -27.11 -11.03 0.78
C GLY A 73 -27.64 -10.99 2.21
N LEU A 74 -26.79 -11.12 3.23
CA LEU A 74 -27.17 -10.96 4.64
C LEU A 74 -27.52 -9.51 5.00
N LEU A 75 -27.04 -8.54 4.22
CA LEU A 75 -27.23 -7.12 4.45
C LEU A 75 -28.34 -6.55 3.54
N ARG A 76 -28.96 -5.46 3.98
CA ARG A 76 -30.01 -4.76 3.22
C ARG A 76 -29.71 -3.26 3.14
N PRO A 77 -29.39 -2.71 1.95
CA PRO A 77 -29.15 -3.43 0.69
C PRO A 77 -27.88 -4.31 0.76
N PRO A 78 -27.70 -5.28 -0.17
CA PRO A 78 -26.44 -5.98 -0.32
C PRO A 78 -25.30 -4.98 -0.59
N LEU A 79 -24.10 -5.25 -0.08
CA LEU A 79 -22.96 -4.36 -0.20
C LEU A 79 -22.06 -4.74 -1.38
N TYR A 80 -21.84 -3.82 -2.31
CA TYR A 80 -20.93 -4.01 -3.44
C TYR A 80 -19.79 -2.98 -3.48
N GLY A 81 -19.72 -2.08 -2.49
CA GLY A 81 -18.66 -1.08 -2.35
C GLY A 81 -19.00 0.28 -2.94
N GLU A 82 -20.27 0.53 -3.27
CA GLU A 82 -20.75 1.79 -3.83
C GLU A 82 -20.33 3.00 -2.98
N GLY A 83 -19.69 3.99 -3.60
CA GLY A 83 -19.25 5.21 -2.93
C GLY A 83 -18.05 5.03 -2.01
N MET A 84 -17.51 3.82 -1.89
CA MET A 84 -16.28 3.53 -1.16
C MET A 84 -15.07 3.67 -2.09
N ALA A 85 -13.94 4.09 -1.54
CA ALA A 85 -12.69 4.18 -2.27
C ALA A 85 -11.60 3.37 -1.55
N ILE A 86 -10.88 2.54 -2.30
CA ILE A 86 -9.81 1.67 -1.79
C ILE A 86 -8.50 2.12 -2.43
N ALA A 87 -7.54 2.48 -1.60
CA ALA A 87 -6.19 2.81 -2.06
C ALA A 87 -5.38 1.53 -2.28
N VAL A 88 -4.73 1.42 -3.43
CA VAL A 88 -3.75 0.38 -3.74
C VAL A 88 -2.40 1.07 -3.85
N ILE A 89 -1.49 0.71 -2.96
CA ILE A 89 -0.15 1.31 -2.88
C ILE A 89 0.87 0.25 -3.29
N GLY A 90 1.54 0.43 -4.43
CA GLY A 90 2.48 -0.56 -4.97
C GLY A 90 3.02 -0.23 -6.37
N THR A 91 2.87 -1.13 -7.34
CA THR A 91 3.47 -1.04 -8.69
C THR A 91 2.69 -0.18 -9.68
N GLY A 92 1.51 0.33 -9.31
CA GLY A 92 0.63 1.07 -10.21
C GLY A 92 -0.49 0.21 -10.79
N ILE A 93 -1.51 0.78 -11.42
CA ILE A 93 -2.63 0.01 -12.01
C ILE A 93 -2.75 0.26 -13.51
N ARG A 94 -2.86 -0.80 -14.32
CA ARG A 94 -3.27 -0.70 -15.72
C ARG A 94 -4.77 -0.39 -15.81
N SER A 95 -5.11 0.89 -15.71
CA SER A 95 -6.50 1.38 -15.74
C SER A 95 -7.26 1.09 -17.04
N THR A 96 -6.56 0.79 -18.14
CA THR A 96 -7.16 0.41 -19.43
C THR A 96 -7.58 -1.06 -19.51
N HIS A 97 -7.27 -1.88 -18.50
CA HIS A 97 -7.66 -3.29 -18.49
C HIS A 97 -9.19 -3.44 -18.41
N GLU A 98 -9.77 -4.37 -19.16
CA GLU A 98 -11.23 -4.50 -19.32
C GLU A 98 -12.00 -4.69 -17.99
N GLN A 99 -11.38 -5.36 -17.01
CA GLN A 99 -11.97 -5.57 -15.68
C GLN A 99 -11.80 -4.38 -14.72
N ILE A 100 -10.97 -3.39 -15.07
CA ILE A 100 -10.57 -2.28 -14.18
C ILE A 100 -11.05 -0.93 -14.74
N SER A 101 -11.24 -0.84 -16.06
CA SER A 101 -11.64 0.36 -16.77
C SER A 101 -12.85 1.02 -16.12
N GLY A 102 -12.72 2.30 -15.77
CA GLY A 102 -13.75 3.08 -15.09
C GLY A 102 -13.69 3.08 -13.55
N HIS A 103 -12.85 2.25 -12.92
CA HIS A 103 -12.75 2.18 -11.45
C HIS A 103 -11.62 3.01 -10.85
N VAL A 104 -10.53 3.26 -11.58
CA VAL A 104 -9.43 4.11 -11.08
C VAL A 104 -9.84 5.58 -11.17
N VAL A 105 -10.12 6.21 -10.04
CA VAL A 105 -10.64 7.60 -9.96
C VAL A 105 -9.61 8.62 -9.49
N TYR A 106 -8.49 8.14 -8.94
CA TYR A 106 -7.39 8.96 -8.46
C TYR A 106 -6.08 8.22 -8.68
N SER A 107 -5.05 8.93 -9.11
CA SER A 107 -3.72 8.36 -9.34
C SER A 107 -2.64 9.33 -8.90
N LYS A 108 -1.60 8.84 -8.23
CA LYS A 108 -0.40 9.63 -7.92
C LYS A 108 0.83 8.74 -7.92
N ASN A 109 1.89 9.24 -8.58
CA ASN A 109 3.17 8.56 -8.66
C ASN A 109 4.16 9.17 -7.68
N PHE A 110 4.83 8.32 -6.90
CA PHE A 110 5.91 8.70 -5.99
C PHE A 110 7.28 8.25 -6.48
N THR A 111 7.34 7.45 -7.54
CA THR A 111 8.59 7.00 -8.18
C THR A 111 9.03 7.95 -9.28
N SER A 112 10.21 7.70 -9.85
CA SER A 112 10.68 8.35 -11.08
C SER A 112 10.22 7.67 -12.38
N SER A 113 9.56 6.51 -12.30
CA SER A 113 9.07 5.76 -13.48
C SER A 113 7.72 6.30 -13.97
N LYS A 114 7.19 5.75 -15.07
CA LYS A 114 5.89 6.20 -15.61
C LYS A 114 4.74 5.74 -14.71
N MET A 115 3.62 6.48 -14.74
CA MET A 115 2.37 6.09 -14.06
C MET A 115 1.65 4.98 -14.83
N GLU A 116 2.27 3.80 -14.86
CA GLU A 116 1.78 2.59 -15.53
C GLU A 116 2.23 1.37 -14.72
N ASP A 117 1.43 0.30 -14.74
CA ASP A 117 1.81 -0.98 -14.14
C ASP A 117 2.55 -1.85 -15.15
N THR A 118 3.86 -1.65 -15.26
CA THR A 118 4.71 -2.50 -16.12
C THR A 118 5.16 -3.79 -15.43
N PHE A 119 4.94 -3.89 -14.11
CA PHE A 119 5.25 -5.08 -13.31
C PHE A 119 4.05 -6.04 -13.21
N ASP A 120 2.82 -5.55 -13.48
CA ASP A 120 1.55 -6.29 -13.57
C ASP A 120 1.04 -6.88 -12.24
N HIS A 121 1.62 -6.47 -11.11
CA HIS A 121 1.22 -6.95 -9.78
C HIS A 121 -0.06 -6.29 -9.29
N ASP A 122 -0.07 -4.96 -9.21
CA ASP A 122 -1.18 -4.21 -8.63
C ASP A 122 -2.41 -4.21 -9.55
N SER A 123 -2.24 -4.40 -10.86
CA SER A 123 -3.36 -4.70 -11.76
C SER A 123 -4.06 -6.01 -11.37
N GLY A 124 -3.31 -7.04 -10.97
CA GLY A 124 -3.86 -8.28 -10.44
C GLY A 124 -4.56 -8.08 -9.10
N VAL A 125 -3.95 -7.32 -8.19
CA VAL A 125 -4.56 -6.94 -6.89
C VAL A 125 -5.87 -6.18 -7.11
N ALA A 126 -5.89 -5.21 -8.01
CA ALA A 126 -7.07 -4.43 -8.36
C ALA A 126 -8.21 -5.30 -8.89
N SER A 127 -7.91 -6.27 -9.76
CA SER A 127 -8.92 -7.24 -10.26
C SER A 127 -9.54 -8.06 -9.11
N ILE A 128 -8.74 -8.48 -8.13
CA ILE A 128 -9.25 -9.20 -6.94
C ILE A 128 -10.15 -8.28 -6.10
N ILE A 129 -9.72 -7.05 -5.85
CA ILE A 129 -10.53 -6.06 -5.10
C ILE A 129 -11.88 -5.86 -5.79
N LEU A 130 -11.91 -5.66 -7.11
CA LEU A 130 -13.15 -5.47 -7.86
C LEU A 130 -14.01 -6.74 -7.92
N SER A 131 -13.43 -7.93 -7.79
CA SER A 131 -14.22 -9.16 -7.63
C SER A 131 -14.97 -9.19 -6.28
N VAL A 132 -14.39 -8.61 -5.23
CA VAL A 132 -14.97 -8.52 -3.88
C VAL A 132 -15.86 -7.29 -3.66
N ALA A 133 -15.53 -6.16 -4.27
CA ALA A 133 -16.26 -4.89 -4.16
C ALA A 133 -16.41 -4.27 -5.56
N PRO A 134 -17.29 -4.83 -6.41
CA PRO A 134 -17.34 -4.50 -7.83
C PRO A 134 -17.79 -3.06 -8.13
N LEU A 135 -18.33 -2.34 -7.15
CA LEU A 135 -18.78 -0.96 -7.32
C LEU A 135 -17.94 0.05 -6.52
N CYS A 136 -16.78 -0.38 -5.98
CA CYS A 136 -15.84 0.54 -5.36
C CYS A 136 -15.03 1.32 -6.39
N ASN A 137 -14.51 2.46 -5.92
CA ASN A 137 -13.49 3.22 -6.62
C ASN A 137 -12.09 2.78 -6.16
N LEU A 138 -11.11 2.81 -7.06
CA LEU A 138 -9.71 2.55 -6.76
C LEU A 138 -8.92 3.86 -6.77
N LEU A 139 -8.06 4.04 -5.77
CA LEU A 139 -6.97 5.02 -5.83
C LEU A 139 -5.66 4.30 -6.11
N ASP A 140 -4.97 4.73 -7.15
CA ASP A 140 -3.71 4.15 -7.59
C ASP A 140 -2.51 4.98 -7.09
N PHE A 141 -1.71 4.39 -6.21
CA PHE A 141 -0.53 5.04 -5.65
C PHE A 141 0.71 4.23 -5.99
N LYS A 142 1.42 4.64 -7.05
CA LYS A 142 2.64 3.98 -7.47
C LYS A 142 3.81 4.40 -6.59
N VAL A 143 4.40 3.42 -5.90
CA VAL A 143 5.57 3.56 -5.01
C VAL A 143 6.67 2.54 -5.31
N LEU A 144 6.40 1.58 -6.21
CA LEU A 144 7.36 0.59 -6.69
C LEU A 144 7.64 0.80 -8.18
N ASP A 145 8.89 0.62 -8.58
CA ASP A 145 9.37 0.77 -9.96
C ASP A 145 8.97 -0.42 -10.86
N GLU A 146 9.50 -0.45 -12.08
CA GLU A 146 9.27 -1.54 -13.05
C GLU A 146 9.82 -2.90 -12.62
N ASN A 147 10.69 -2.96 -11.60
CA ASN A 147 11.22 -4.19 -11.01
C ASN A 147 10.45 -4.59 -9.74
N GLY A 148 9.42 -3.83 -9.37
CA GLY A 148 8.66 -4.05 -8.14
C GLY A 148 9.44 -3.64 -6.89
N GLU A 149 10.42 -2.75 -7.02
CA GLU A 149 11.27 -2.26 -5.94
C GLU A 149 10.96 -0.79 -5.62
N GLY A 150 11.07 -0.42 -4.34
CA GLY A 150 10.89 0.96 -3.90
C GLY A 150 11.41 1.15 -2.48
N THR A 151 11.03 2.26 -1.85
CA THR A 151 11.49 2.64 -0.52
C THR A 151 10.33 2.83 0.46
N GLU A 152 10.57 2.60 1.76
CA GLU A 152 9.57 2.92 2.79
C GLU A 152 9.17 4.40 2.75
N GLU A 153 10.07 5.30 2.34
CA GLU A 153 9.76 6.71 2.16
C GLU A 153 8.64 6.94 1.15
N GLU A 154 8.71 6.32 -0.04
CA GLU A 154 7.67 6.44 -1.07
C GLU A 154 6.33 5.87 -0.57
N VAL A 155 6.36 4.75 0.15
CA VAL A 155 5.16 4.15 0.77
C VAL A 155 4.56 5.11 1.81
N ILE A 156 5.37 5.68 2.70
CA ILE A 156 4.90 6.59 3.74
C ILE A 156 4.34 7.87 3.14
N LEU A 157 4.91 8.39 2.06
CA LEU A 157 4.37 9.56 1.37
C LEU A 157 3.07 9.27 0.61
N ALA A 158 2.87 8.04 0.15
CA ALA A 158 1.56 7.59 -0.33
C ALA A 158 0.53 7.48 0.81
N LEU A 159 0.93 6.99 1.98
CA LEU A 159 0.08 7.00 3.18
C LEU A 159 -0.27 8.42 3.62
N GLU A 160 0.70 9.34 3.62
CA GLU A 160 0.50 10.77 3.89
C GLU A 160 -0.54 11.37 2.94
N GLU A 161 -0.50 11.02 1.66
CA GLU A 161 -1.49 11.46 0.68
C GLU A 161 -2.89 10.86 0.95
N CYS A 162 -2.97 9.58 1.32
CA CYS A 162 -4.24 8.96 1.72
C CYS A 162 -4.86 9.69 2.92
N MET A 163 -4.04 9.98 3.94
CA MET A 163 -4.47 10.73 5.12
C MET A 163 -4.84 12.17 4.79
N ARG A 164 -4.15 12.81 3.84
CA ARG A 164 -4.51 14.13 3.32
C ARG A 164 -5.89 14.14 2.69
N LEU A 165 -6.16 13.19 1.79
CA LEU A 165 -7.47 13.06 1.16
C LEU A 165 -8.57 12.83 2.19
N TYR A 166 -8.29 12.05 3.24
CA TYR A 166 -9.20 11.83 4.36
C TYR A 166 -9.47 13.13 5.15
N ASP A 167 -8.42 13.79 5.63
CA ASP A 167 -8.51 14.98 6.49
C ASP A 167 -9.22 16.16 5.79
N GLU A 168 -9.05 16.28 4.47
CA GLU A 168 -9.68 17.32 3.66
C GLU A 168 -11.14 16.99 3.26
N GLY A 169 -11.66 15.81 3.65
CA GLY A 169 -12.99 15.37 3.25
C GLY A 169 -13.13 15.16 1.74
N SER A 170 -12.03 14.83 1.06
CA SER A 170 -11.98 14.65 -0.39
C SER A 170 -13.04 13.66 -0.88
N PRO A 171 -13.60 13.84 -2.10
CA PRO A 171 -14.42 12.80 -2.73
C PRO A 171 -13.64 11.51 -2.98
N TYR A 172 -12.30 11.56 -2.94
CA TYR A 172 -11.41 10.41 -3.09
C TYR A 172 -10.84 9.91 -1.77
N ARG A 173 -11.44 10.22 -0.62
CA ARG A 173 -10.94 9.73 0.67
C ARG A 173 -11.00 8.19 0.72
N PRO A 174 -9.89 7.48 0.98
CA PRO A 174 -9.92 6.03 1.10
C PRO A 174 -10.58 5.61 2.41
N CYS A 175 -11.39 4.55 2.36
CA CYS A 175 -11.84 3.84 3.55
C CYS A 175 -10.91 2.68 3.93
N ALA A 176 -10.15 2.19 2.95
CA ALA A 176 -9.20 1.10 3.10
C ALA A 176 -7.96 1.34 2.24
N ILE A 177 -6.84 0.80 2.67
CA ILE A 177 -5.54 0.83 2.01
C ILE A 177 -5.03 -0.61 1.90
N ASN A 178 -4.63 -1.01 0.71
CA ASN A 178 -3.97 -2.28 0.44
C ASN A 178 -2.46 -2.07 0.24
N LEU A 179 -1.67 -2.82 1.02
CA LEU A 179 -0.21 -2.89 0.99
C LEU A 179 0.21 -4.33 0.71
N SER A 180 0.10 -4.75 -0.56
CA SER A 180 0.62 -6.05 -1.04
C SER A 180 2.13 -5.97 -1.31
N LEU A 181 2.85 -5.37 -0.38
CA LEU A 181 4.28 -5.13 -0.39
C LEU A 181 4.80 -5.25 1.03
N GLY A 182 6.12 -5.33 1.17
CA GLY A 182 6.73 -5.38 2.49
C GLY A 182 8.19 -4.98 2.49
N ALA A 183 8.69 -4.70 3.69
CA ALA A 183 10.10 -4.53 4.00
C ALA A 183 10.50 -5.50 5.14
N PRO A 184 11.79 -5.85 5.28
CA PRO A 184 12.25 -6.62 6.42
C PRO A 184 11.80 -5.99 7.74
N ASP A 185 11.25 -6.80 8.65
CA ASP A 185 10.88 -6.30 9.97
C ASP A 185 12.12 -6.12 10.85
N THR A 186 12.30 -4.90 11.35
CA THR A 186 13.38 -4.57 12.29
C THR A 186 13.01 -4.84 13.75
N GLY A 187 11.73 -5.14 14.03
CA GLY A 187 11.19 -5.27 15.38
C GLY A 187 11.05 -3.94 16.13
N ASP A 188 11.35 -2.81 15.49
CA ASP A 188 11.20 -1.48 16.08
C ASP A 188 9.73 -1.04 16.04
N PRO A 189 9.02 -0.91 17.19
CA PRO A 189 7.65 -0.43 17.21
C PRO A 189 7.52 1.02 16.71
N SER A 190 8.61 1.77 16.71
CA SER A 190 8.70 3.15 16.24
C SER A 190 9.20 3.24 14.79
N SER A 191 9.26 2.13 14.06
CA SER A 191 9.64 2.18 12.65
C SER A 191 8.73 3.16 11.89
N PRO A 192 9.28 3.98 10.97
CA PRO A 192 8.51 5.02 10.29
C PRO A 192 7.25 4.49 9.59
N LEU A 193 7.35 3.32 8.95
CA LEU A 193 6.22 2.70 8.25
C LEU A 193 5.11 2.26 9.21
N ARG A 194 5.46 1.68 10.38
CA ARG A 194 4.48 1.32 11.41
C ARG A 194 3.81 2.55 12.01
N VAL A 195 4.56 3.63 12.24
CA VAL A 195 4.02 4.91 12.71
C VAL A 195 3.01 5.46 11.72
N ALA A 196 3.36 5.50 10.43
CA ALA A 196 2.46 5.97 9.37
C ALA A 196 1.18 5.11 9.27
N CYS A 197 1.31 3.78 9.33
CA CYS A 197 0.16 2.88 9.32
C CYS A 197 -0.76 3.09 10.54
N ARG A 198 -0.20 3.28 11.75
CA ARG A 198 -0.99 3.59 12.94
C ARG A 198 -1.70 4.94 12.84
N ALA A 199 -1.06 5.96 12.27
CA ALA A 199 -1.68 7.26 12.07
C ALA A 199 -2.89 7.18 11.12
N ALA A 200 -2.80 6.38 10.05
CA ALA A 200 -3.93 6.14 9.16
C ALA A 200 -5.03 5.29 9.82
N ALA A 201 -4.67 4.20 10.49
CA ALA A 201 -5.64 3.25 11.04
C ALA A 201 -6.30 3.73 12.34
N LEU A 202 -5.52 4.18 13.32
CA LEU A 202 -6.01 4.46 14.66
C LEU A 202 -6.58 5.88 14.79
N GLU A 203 -5.99 6.86 14.10
CA GLU A 203 -6.44 8.26 14.22
C GLU A 203 -7.54 8.62 13.23
N ARG A 204 -7.53 7.98 12.05
CA ARG A 204 -8.48 8.28 10.94
C ARG A 204 -9.44 7.14 10.63
N GLY A 205 -9.26 5.96 11.23
CA GLY A 205 -10.13 4.81 11.00
C GLY A 205 -10.06 4.26 9.57
N ILE A 206 -8.95 4.49 8.85
CA ILE A 206 -8.73 3.93 7.52
C ILE A 206 -8.23 2.50 7.70
N TRP A 207 -8.95 1.51 7.16
CA TRP A 207 -8.55 0.11 7.28
C TRP A 207 -7.28 -0.17 6.48
N ILE A 208 -6.34 -0.94 7.04
CA ILE A 208 -5.12 -1.32 6.34
C ILE A 208 -5.06 -2.85 6.22
N GLY A 209 -4.98 -3.33 4.98
CA GLY A 209 -4.61 -4.70 4.67
C GLY A 209 -3.17 -4.74 4.19
N ALA A 210 -2.31 -5.49 4.88
CA ALA A 210 -0.91 -5.66 4.50
C ALA A 210 -0.57 -7.15 4.35
N SER A 211 0.23 -7.49 3.33
CA SER A 211 0.67 -8.87 3.14
C SER A 211 1.69 -9.29 4.19
N ALA A 212 1.57 -10.50 4.72
CA ALA A 212 2.54 -11.06 5.68
C ALA A 212 3.93 -11.30 5.06
N GLY A 213 4.02 -11.38 3.72
CA GLY A 213 5.24 -11.77 3.01
C GLY A 213 5.30 -13.27 2.73
N ASN A 214 6.12 -13.65 1.75
CA ASN A 214 6.19 -15.03 1.22
C ASN A 214 7.45 -15.80 1.67
N GLY A 215 8.15 -15.32 2.71
CA GLY A 215 9.39 -15.92 3.20
C GLY A 215 9.19 -17.12 4.14
N GLY A 216 7.93 -17.49 4.42
CA GLY A 216 7.58 -18.55 5.37
C GLY A 216 8.13 -19.94 5.02
N PRO A 217 7.98 -20.93 5.93
CA PRO A 217 7.15 -20.87 7.15
C PRO A 217 7.93 -20.62 8.45
N ILE A 218 9.22 -20.25 8.39
CA ILE A 218 10.05 -20.09 9.61
C ILE A 218 9.67 -18.83 10.40
N GLN A 219 9.96 -18.82 11.70
CA GLN A 219 9.73 -17.66 12.57
C GLN A 219 10.50 -16.42 12.06
N GLY A 220 9.88 -15.25 12.17
CA GLY A 220 10.47 -13.98 11.74
C GLY A 220 10.33 -13.68 10.25
N THR A 221 9.43 -14.37 9.55
CA THR A 221 9.17 -14.18 8.11
C THR A 221 8.01 -13.23 7.80
N ILE A 222 7.32 -12.73 8.84
CA ILE A 222 6.32 -11.68 8.68
C ILE A 222 7.03 -10.35 8.44
N THR A 223 6.69 -9.67 7.35
CA THR A 223 7.30 -8.40 6.94
C THR A 223 6.56 -7.19 7.52
N SER A 224 7.28 -6.08 7.69
CA SER A 224 6.66 -4.77 7.96
C SER A 224 5.90 -4.31 6.70
N PRO A 225 4.64 -3.80 6.82
CA PRO A 225 3.96 -3.41 8.04
C PRO A 225 2.90 -4.39 8.58
N ALA A 226 2.90 -5.66 8.14
CA ALA A 226 1.87 -6.63 8.54
C ALA A 226 2.02 -7.14 10.00
N CYS A 227 3.17 -6.92 10.62
CA CYS A 227 3.52 -7.34 11.98
C CYS A 227 3.26 -6.30 13.08
#